data_AF-A0A4R8G358-F1
#
_entry.id   AF-A0A4R8G358-F1
#
_cell.length_a   1.000
_cell.length_b   1.000
_cell.length_c   1.000
_cell.angle_alpha   90.00
_cell.angle_beta   90.00
_cell.angle_gamma   90.00
#
_symmetry.space_group_name_H-M   'P 1'
#
loop_
_entity.id
_entity.type
_entity.pdbx_description
1 polymer ?
#
loop_
_entity_poly.entity_id
_entity_poly.type
_entity_poly.pdbx_seq_one_letter_code
_entity_poly.pdbx_strand_id
1 'polypeptide(L)' 'MTLNLKIINNLPFVTMKVEYRDKEKSLDNVLIDTGSASSILSSANYMGSGI' A
#
# COMPACT_ATOMS: atom_id res chain seq x y z
N MET A 1 18.14 1.44 -5.05
CA MET A 1 16.72 1.11 -4.76
C MET A 1 15.89 2.20 -5.44
N THR A 2 14.97 1.83 -6.32
CA THR A 2 14.16 2.80 -7.08
C THR A 2 12.75 2.80 -6.53
N LEU A 3 12.25 3.95 -6.09
CA LEU A 3 10.88 4.12 -5.60
C LEU A 3 9.95 4.51 -6.75
N ASN A 4 8.95 3.68 -7.05
CA ASN A 4 7.91 4.02 -8.02
C ASN A 4 6.81 4.86 -7.34
N LEU A 5 7.00 6.18 -7.36
CA LEU A 5 6.03 7.17 -6.88
C LEU A 5 5.07 7.59 -8.01
N LYS A 6 3.77 7.61 -7.72
CA LYS A 6 2.71 8.13 -8.59
C LYS A 6 1.98 9.26 -7.88
N ILE A 7 1.70 10.36 -8.57
CA ILE A 7 0.84 11.43 -8.06
C ILE A 7 -0.53 11.29 -8.74
N ILE A 8 -1.59 11.07 -7.96
CA ILE A 8 -2.98 10.97 -8.45
C ILE A 8 -3.80 11.99 -7.67
N ASN A 9 -4.48 12.91 -8.35
CA ASN A 9 -5.26 13.97 -7.71
C ASN A 9 -4.46 14.72 -6.61
N ASN A 10 -3.21 15.06 -6.90
CA ASN A 10 -2.25 15.73 -6.00
C ASN A 10 -1.88 14.93 -4.74
N LEU A 11 -2.23 13.65 -4.66
CA LEU A 11 -1.87 12.76 -3.55
C LEU A 11 -0.76 11.79 -3.98
N PRO A 12 0.24 11.53 -3.11
CA PRO A 12 1.35 10.64 -3.40
C PRO A 12 1.02 9.17 -3.10
N PHE A 13 1.16 8.31 -4.11
CA PHE A 13 0.92 6.88 -4.02
C PHE A 13 2.15 6.06 -4.40
N VAL A 14 2.35 4.93 -3.74
CA VAL A 14 3.43 3.98 -4.03
C VAL A 14 2.88 2.55 -4.11
N THR A 15 3.68 1.66 -4.69
CA THR A 15 3.53 0.22 -4.51
C THR A 15 4.44 -0.22 -3.36
N MET A 16 3.89 -0.95 -2.39
CA MET A 16 4.59 -1.47 -1.21
C MET A 16 4.51 -2.99 -1.17
N LYS A 17 5.59 -3.64 -0.73
CA LYS A 17 5.57 -5.07 -0.38
C LYS A 17 5.38 -5.22 1.11
N VAL A 18 4.45 -6.05 1.53
CA VAL A 18 4.22 -6.41 2.94
C VAL A 18 4.47 -7.90 3.11
N GLU A 19 5.21 -8.24 4.16
CA GLU A 19 5.54 -9.61 4.52
C GLU A 19 4.85 -9.99 5.83
N TYR A 20 4.23 -11.17 5.86
CA TYR A 20 3.66 -11.75 7.07
C TYR A 20 3.71 -13.27 7.02
N ARG A 21 4.37 -13.90 8.02
CA ARG A 21 4.52 -15.37 8.12
C ARG A 21 5.03 -16.00 6.81
N ASP A 22 6.16 -15.48 6.31
CA ASP A 22 6.82 -15.93 5.06
C ASP A 22 5.97 -15.77 3.79
N LYS A 23 4.86 -15.04 3.87
CA LYS A 23 4.04 -14.66 2.72
C LYS A 23 4.30 -13.20 2.38
N GLU A 24 4.76 -12.96 1.17
CA GLU A 24 4.88 -11.62 0.60
C GLU A 24 3.62 -11.27 -0.20
N LYS A 25 3.14 -10.03 -0.05
CA LYS A 25 2.07 -9.49 -0.89
C LYS A 25 2.40 -8.07 -1.32
N SER A 26 2.22 -7.79 -2.61
CA SER A 26 2.30 -6.44 -3.15
C SER A 26 0.98 -5.70 -2.91
N LEU A 27 1.08 -4.46 -2.47
CA LEU A 27 -0.02 -3.52 -2.26
C LEU A 27 0.20 -2.32 -3.18
N ASP A 28 -0.70 -2.15 -4.13
CA ASP A 28 -0.71 -0.98 -5.01
C ASP A 28 -1.55 0.15 -4.43
N ASN A 29 -1.26 1.38 -4.86
CA ASN A 29 -1.99 2.59 -4.48
C ASN A 29 -1.98 2.85 -2.95
N VAL A 30 -0.82 2.65 -2.31
CA VAL A 30 -0.63 3.01 -0.91
C VAL A 30 -0.35 4.50 -0.81
N LEU A 31 -1.20 5.23 -0.09
CA LEU A 31 -1.05 6.67 0.15
C LEU A 31 0.12 6.92 1.12
N ILE A 32 1.02 7.84 0.76
CA ILE A 32 2.02 8.37 1.70
C ILE A 32 1.39 9.55 2.45
N ASP A 33 1.03 9.32 3.71
CA ASP A 33 0.41 10.32 4.57
C ASP A 33 1.38 10.71 5.70
N THR A 34 1.96 11.91 5.62
CA THR A 34 2.87 12.46 6.64
C THR A 34 2.15 13.13 7.81
N GLY A 35 0.83 13.30 7.73
CA GLY A 35 -0.01 13.80 8.81
C GLY A 35 -0.49 12.69 9.77
N SER A 36 -0.29 11.42 9.41
CA SER A 36 -0.67 10.28 10.23
C SER A 36 0.55 9.66 10.94
N ALA A 37 0.40 9.37 12.23
CA ALA A 37 1.39 8.62 13.01
C ALA A 37 1.27 7.10 12.84
N SER A 38 0.24 6.61 12.14
CA SER A 38 -0.05 5.19 12.01
C SER A 38 -0.31 4.80 10.56
N SER A 39 0.08 3.58 10.21
CA SER A 39 -0.27 2.98 8.93
C SER A 39 -1.56 2.18 9.05
N ILE A 40 -2.54 2.48 8.21
CA ILE A 40 -3.82 1.77 8.16
C ILE A 40 -3.91 1.04 6.83
N LEU A 41 -4.07 -0.28 6.88
CA LEU A 41 -4.32 -1.11 5.70
C LEU A 41 -5.82 -1.43 5.67
N SER A 42 -6.56 -0.79 4.76
CA SER A 42 -8.01 -0.98 4.64
C SER A 42 -8.34 -2.24 3.84
N SER A 43 -9.08 -3.19 4.43
CA SER A 43 -9.54 -4.42 3.78
C SER A 43 -10.53 -4.19 2.64
N ALA A 44 -11.14 -3.00 2.54
CA ALA A 44 -12.13 -2.68 1.50
C ALA A 44 -11.54 -2.74 0.07
N ASN A 45 -10.23 -2.54 -0.07
CA ASN A 45 -9.50 -2.68 -1.33
C ASN A 45 -8.76 -4.03 -1.45
N TYR A 46 -8.80 -4.88 -0.42
CA TYR A 46 -8.27 -6.24 -0.48
C TYR A 46 -9.34 -7.17 -1.04
N MET A 47 -9.51 -7.17 -2.35
CA MET A 47 -10.04 -8.35 -3.05
C MET A 47 -8.94 -9.41 -3.10
N GLY A 48 -8.55 -9.93 -1.94
CA GLY A 48 -7.92 -11.24 -1.89
C GLY A 48 -9.03 -12.25 -2.14
N SER A 49 -8.93 -13.01 -3.23
CA SER A 49 -9.76 -14.19 -3.45
C SER A 49 -9.69 -15.09 -2.22
N GLY A 50 -10.71 -14.99 -1.38
CA GLY A 50 -10.99 -16.02 -0.39
C GLY A 50 -11.56 -17.21 -1.15
N ILE A 51 -10.91 -18.36 -0.96
CA ILE A 51 -11.31 -19.73 -1.32
C ILE A 51 -11.50 -20.03 -2.82
#